data_AF-A0AAW8KX67-F1
#
_entry.id   AF-A0AAW8KX67-F1
#
_cell.length_a   1.000
_cell.length_b   1.000
_cell.length_c   1.000
_cell.angle_alpha   90.00
_cell.angle_beta   90.00
_cell.angle_gamma   90.00
#
_symmetry.space_group_name_H-M   'P 1'
#
loop_
_entity.id
_entity.type
_entity.pdbx_description
1 polymer ?
#
loop_
_entity_poly.entity_id
_entity_poly.type
_entity_poly.pdbx_seq_one_letter_code
_entity_poly.pdbx_strand_id
1 'polypeptide(L)'
;RFNLSHELGHLVLHDGCVTGDTLTESQAHRFASALLIPQEMMISHFRNCFNGRFNWNKLSEMKTNWKISKAALLYRAKSLDLLNETSYRSGFIHLKRTGEAILESEDHEIPKEVPTLLNTCFKALSKKGISAIDIANELNISLDLLNKITQLDLQPQNPSKLKLVI
;
A
#
# COMPACT_ATOMS: atom_id res chain seq x y z
N ARG A 1 2.23 -2.18 0.05
CA ARG A 1 2.18 -0.75 0.45
C ARG A 1 2.38 0.18 -0.75
N PHE A 2 3.58 0.25 -1.34
CA PHE A 2 3.89 1.23 -2.38
C PHE A 2 2.90 1.26 -3.56
N ASN A 3 2.56 0.12 -4.16
CA ASN A 3 1.59 0.06 -5.25
C ASN A 3 0.22 0.63 -4.84
N LEU A 4 -0.31 0.23 -3.67
CA LEU A 4 -1.57 0.78 -3.16
C LEU A 4 -1.50 2.29 -2.93
N SER A 5 -0.38 2.78 -2.39
CA SER A 5 -0.15 4.22 -2.20
C SER A 5 -0.01 4.97 -3.53
N HIS A 6 0.49 4.32 -4.56
CA HIS A 6 0.61 4.87 -5.91
C HIS A 6 -0.76 4.96 -6.58
N GLU A 7 -1.57 3.90 -6.54
CA GLU A 7 -2.97 3.95 -7.01
C GLU A 7 -3.78 5.02 -6.25
N LEU A 8 -3.59 5.11 -4.93
CA LEU A 8 -4.18 6.19 -4.14
C LEU A 8 -3.71 7.57 -4.60
N GLY A 9 -2.45 7.71 -4.99
CA GLY A 9 -1.92 8.92 -5.60
C GLY A 9 -2.65 9.30 -6.87
N HIS A 10 -2.95 8.33 -7.74
CA HIS A 10 -3.79 8.60 -8.92
C HIS A 10 -5.19 9.06 -8.53
N LEU A 11 -5.84 8.37 -7.59
CA LEU A 11 -7.19 8.75 -7.13
C LEU A 11 -7.24 10.16 -6.54
N VAL A 12 -6.20 10.57 -5.80
CA VAL A 12 -6.17 11.88 -5.12
C VAL A 12 -5.74 13.01 -6.05
N LEU A 13 -4.74 12.78 -6.92
CA LEU A 13 -4.11 13.83 -7.71
C LEU A 13 -4.66 13.97 -9.14
N HIS A 14 -5.24 12.89 -9.69
CA HIS A 14 -5.56 12.81 -11.11
C HIS A 14 -7.05 12.50 -11.37
N ASP A 15 -7.93 12.89 -10.45
CA ASP A 15 -9.37 12.72 -10.63
C ASP A 15 -9.85 13.42 -11.91
N GLY A 16 -10.69 12.72 -12.69
CA GLY A 16 -11.20 13.20 -13.98
C GLY A 16 -10.15 13.34 -15.10
N CYS A 17 -8.91 12.89 -14.90
CA CYS A 17 -7.83 12.98 -15.89
C CYS A 17 -7.45 11.60 -16.45
N VAL A 18 -7.00 11.55 -17.70
CA VAL A 18 -6.38 10.33 -18.27
C VAL A 18 -4.97 10.18 -17.69
N THR A 19 -4.69 9.04 -17.08
CA THR A 19 -3.38 8.69 -16.48
C THR A 19 -2.59 7.73 -17.35
N GLY A 20 -1.32 7.46 -16.98
CA GLY A 20 -0.44 6.50 -17.66
C GLY A 20 0.66 7.15 -18.49
N ASP A 21 0.67 8.48 -18.58
CA ASP A 21 1.79 9.23 -19.15
C ASP A 21 2.91 9.44 -18.11
N THR A 22 4.11 9.78 -18.57
CA THR A 22 5.28 9.90 -17.70
C THR A 22 5.09 10.91 -16.56
N LEU A 23 4.31 11.98 -16.76
CA LEU A 23 4.09 12.98 -15.72
C LEU A 23 3.20 12.44 -14.60
N THR A 24 2.01 11.90 -14.93
CA THR A 24 1.08 11.39 -13.91
C THR A 24 1.68 10.22 -13.12
N GLU A 25 2.38 9.30 -13.81
CA GLU A 25 3.09 8.20 -13.15
C GLU A 25 4.15 8.70 -12.16
N SER A 26 4.94 9.71 -12.56
CA SER A 26 5.97 10.30 -11.71
C SER A 26 5.37 11.02 -10.49
N GLN A 27 4.25 11.71 -10.67
CA GLN A 27 3.52 12.37 -9.58
C GLN A 27 2.95 11.35 -8.58
N ALA A 28 2.34 10.26 -9.07
CA ALA A 28 1.81 9.19 -8.23
C ALA A 28 2.92 8.44 -7.46
N HIS A 29 4.06 8.16 -8.10
CA HIS A 29 5.23 7.62 -7.40
C HIS A 29 5.77 8.58 -6.31
N ARG A 30 5.84 9.88 -6.61
CA ARG A 30 6.27 10.88 -5.63
C ARG A 30 5.31 10.92 -4.44
N PHE A 31 4.00 10.93 -4.70
CA PHE A 31 2.95 10.85 -3.68
C PHE A 31 3.12 9.60 -2.82
N ALA A 32 3.23 8.41 -3.42
CA ALA A 32 3.39 7.15 -2.70
C ALA A 32 4.61 7.16 -1.78
N SER A 33 5.74 7.66 -2.28
CA SER A 33 6.97 7.77 -1.51
C SER A 33 6.83 8.71 -0.31
N ALA A 34 6.14 9.84 -0.48
CA ALA A 34 5.93 10.83 0.57
C ALA A 34 4.90 10.39 1.62
N LEU A 35 3.86 9.67 1.19
CA LEU A 35 2.84 9.10 2.07
C LEU A 35 3.44 8.03 3.00
N LEU A 36 4.31 7.17 2.45
CA LEU A 36 4.90 6.07 3.22
C LEU A 36 6.00 6.53 4.16
N ILE A 37 6.78 7.55 3.78
CA ILE A 37 7.82 8.11 4.62
C ILE A 37 7.85 9.65 4.54
N PRO A 38 7.42 10.34 5.62
CA PRO A 38 7.45 11.79 5.71
C PRO A 38 8.85 12.36 5.47
N GLN A 39 8.92 13.58 4.93
CA GLN A 39 10.17 14.22 4.55
C GLN A 39 11.12 14.38 5.74
N GLU A 40 10.60 14.86 6.87
CA GLU A 40 11.37 15.12 8.09
C GLU A 40 12.02 13.84 8.61
N MET A 41 11.27 12.74 8.57
CA MET A 41 11.76 11.42 8.98
C MET A 41 12.78 10.87 7.99
N MET A 42 12.58 11.08 6.70
CA MET A 42 13.56 10.69 5.70
C MET A 42 14.89 11.42 5.93
N ILE A 43 14.86 12.75 6.08
CA ILE A 43 16.06 13.57 6.25
C ILE A 43 16.80 13.21 7.56
N SER A 44 16.08 13.03 8.66
CA SER A 44 16.69 12.79 9.97
C SER A 44 17.36 11.41 10.08
N HIS A 45 16.79 10.38 9.45
CA HIS A 45 17.27 9.01 9.55
C HIS A 45 18.20 8.59 8.39
N PHE A 46 17.98 9.10 7.18
CA PHE A 46 18.72 8.64 5.99
C PHE A 46 20.21 9.01 6.02
N ARG A 47 20.62 10.06 6.74
CA ARG A 47 22.04 10.39 6.97
C ARG A 47 22.85 9.25 7.61
N ASN A 48 22.19 8.37 8.38
CA ASN A 48 22.83 7.18 8.95
C ASN A 48 22.97 6.06 7.92
N CYS A 49 22.13 6.09 6.88
CA CYS A 49 22.13 5.15 5.76
C CYS A 49 23.13 5.55 4.68
N PHE A 50 23.39 6.85 4.52
CA PHE A 50 24.29 7.38 3.50
C PHE A 50 25.04 8.64 3.97
N ASN A 51 26.37 8.56 3.95
CA ASN A 51 27.28 9.67 4.26
C ASN A 51 28.40 9.80 3.19
N GLY A 52 28.05 9.58 1.93
CA GLY A 52 28.97 9.41 0.80
C GLY A 52 29.23 7.95 0.43
N ARG A 53 28.91 7.02 1.34
CA ARG A 53 28.85 5.57 1.08
C ARG A 53 27.58 4.99 1.70
N PHE A 54 27.05 3.93 1.09
CA PHE A 54 25.89 3.22 1.62
C PHE A 54 26.26 2.36 2.83
N ASN A 55 25.49 2.50 3.90
CA ASN A 55 25.44 1.56 5.00
C ASN A 55 24.19 0.68 4.85
N TRP A 56 24.35 -0.48 4.22
CA TRP A 56 23.24 -1.38 3.90
C TRP A 56 22.52 -1.91 5.14
N ASN A 57 23.25 -2.16 6.23
CA ASN A 57 22.64 -2.58 7.50
C ASN A 57 21.69 -1.50 8.05
N LYS A 58 22.06 -0.21 7.92
CA LYS A 58 21.19 0.90 8.31
C LYS A 58 20.00 1.09 7.37
N LEU A 59 20.17 0.82 6.07
CA LEU A 59 19.03 0.74 5.15
C LEU A 59 18.06 -0.38 5.53
N SER A 60 18.55 -1.57 5.88
CA SER A 60 17.74 -2.69 6.34
C SER A 60 16.95 -2.34 7.60
N GLU A 61 17.61 -1.74 8.60
CA GLU A 61 16.96 -1.25 9.82
C GLU A 61 15.83 -0.25 9.50
N MET A 62 16.12 0.73 8.64
CA MET A 62 15.14 1.72 8.22
C MET A 62 13.97 1.09 7.45
N LYS A 63 14.24 0.11 6.59
CA LYS A 63 13.22 -0.69 5.91
C LYS A 63 12.31 -1.38 6.91
N THR A 64 12.85 -2.07 7.92
CA THR A 64 12.03 -2.81 8.88
C THR A 64 11.17 -1.88 9.71
N ASN A 65 11.70 -0.71 10.09
CA ASN A 65 10.96 0.32 10.82
C ASN A 65 9.80 0.91 10.01
N TRP A 66 10.05 1.23 8.73
CA TRP A 66 9.06 1.87 7.85
C TRP A 66 8.20 0.88 7.05
N LYS A 67 8.57 -0.41 7.08
CA LYS A 67 7.93 -1.51 6.35
C LYS A 67 7.84 -1.25 4.84
N ILE A 68 8.92 -0.72 4.26
CA ILE A 68 9.06 -0.44 2.82
C ILE A 68 10.36 -1.05 2.26
N SER A 69 10.45 -1.21 0.94
CA SER A 69 11.65 -1.75 0.30
C SER A 69 12.83 -0.77 0.34
N LYS A 70 14.06 -1.30 0.29
CA LYS A 70 15.27 -0.49 0.07
C LYS A 70 15.17 0.30 -1.23
N ALA A 71 14.59 -0.29 -2.28
CA ALA A 71 14.32 0.41 -3.53
C ALA A 71 13.43 1.67 -3.33
N ALA A 72 12.37 1.57 -2.53
CA ALA A 72 11.51 2.71 -2.20
C ALA A 72 12.24 3.76 -1.35
N LEU A 73 13.10 3.34 -0.42
CA LEU A 73 13.97 4.24 0.35
C LEU A 73 14.93 5.02 -0.57
N LEU A 74 15.60 4.32 -1.50
CA LEU A 74 16.50 4.96 -2.47
C LEU A 74 15.74 5.94 -3.38
N TYR A 75 14.54 5.57 -3.83
CA TYR A 75 13.69 6.47 -4.62
C TYR A 75 13.28 7.72 -3.83
N ARG A 76 12.85 7.55 -2.57
CA ARG A 76 12.52 8.70 -1.70
C ARG A 76 13.74 9.59 -1.44
N ALA A 77 14.90 9.00 -1.23
CA ALA A 77 16.12 9.75 -0.97
C ALA A 77 16.49 10.60 -2.19
N LYS A 78 16.36 10.04 -3.39
CA LYS A 78 16.53 10.77 -4.65
C LYS A 78 15.50 11.90 -4.80
N SER A 79 14.22 11.65 -4.51
CA SER A 79 13.16 12.66 -4.67
C SER A 79 13.26 13.84 -3.68
N LEU A 80 14.12 13.73 -2.67
CA LEU A 80 14.47 14.77 -1.71
C LEU A 80 15.91 15.28 -1.88
N ASP A 81 16.58 14.95 -2.99
CA ASP A 81 17.96 15.32 -3.28
C ASP A 81 19.00 14.87 -2.21
N LEU A 82 18.66 13.87 -1.39
CA LEU A 82 19.58 13.24 -0.43
C LEU A 82 20.54 12.28 -1.13
N LEU A 83 20.18 11.81 -2.32
CA LEU A 83 21.05 11.10 -3.25
C LEU A 83 21.05 11.84 -4.59
N ASN A 84 22.24 12.05 -5.13
CA ASN A 84 22.37 12.43 -6.53
C ASN A 84 22.10 11.22 -7.45
N GLU A 85 21.97 11.48 -8.76
CA GLU A 85 21.69 10.44 -9.76
C GLU A 85 22.70 9.30 -9.74
N THR A 86 23.99 9.62 -9.56
CA THR A 86 25.08 8.63 -9.53
C THR A 86 24.91 7.69 -8.33
N SER A 87 24.77 8.23 -7.12
CA SER A 87 24.60 7.44 -5.90
C SER A 87 23.32 6.62 -5.93
N TYR A 88 22.21 7.19 -6.43
CA TYR A 88 20.96 6.47 -6.64
C TYR A 88 21.16 5.26 -7.57
N ARG A 89 21.79 5.46 -8.73
CA ARG A 89 22.09 4.37 -9.68
C ARG A 89 22.99 3.30 -9.05
N SER A 90 24.04 3.70 -8.35
CA SER A 90 24.93 2.77 -7.65
C SER A 90 24.18 1.93 -6.61
N GLY A 91 23.26 2.54 -5.85
CA GLY A 91 22.40 1.83 -4.90
C GLY A 91 21.50 0.80 -5.59
N PHE A 92 20.85 1.18 -6.68
CA PHE A 92 20.01 0.25 -7.46
C PHE A 92 20.81 -0.89 -8.10
N ILE A 93 22.01 -0.62 -8.62
CA ILE A 93 22.91 -1.65 -9.16
C ILE A 93 23.30 -2.64 -8.07
N HIS A 94 23.58 -2.16 -6.86
CA HIS A 94 23.86 -3.03 -5.72
C HIS A 94 22.68 -3.99 -5.46
N LEU A 95 21.45 -3.46 -5.33
CA LEU A 95 20.26 -4.28 -5.11
C LEU A 95 20.06 -5.33 -6.21
N LYS A 96 20.29 -4.97 -7.48
CA LYS A 96 20.20 -5.95 -8.57
C LYS A 96 21.27 -7.03 -8.47
N ARG A 97 22.51 -6.66 -8.15
CA ARG A 97 23.64 -7.59 -8.06
C ARG A 97 23.50 -8.56 -6.88
N THR A 98 22.90 -8.12 -5.77
CA THR A 98 22.66 -8.96 -4.58
C THR A 98 21.35 -9.73 -4.65
N GLY A 99 20.52 -9.54 -5.68
CA GLY A 99 19.19 -10.14 -5.80
C GLY A 99 18.10 -9.43 -4.99
N GLU A 100 18.47 -8.45 -4.17
CA GLU A 100 17.58 -7.67 -3.32
C GLU A 100 16.63 -6.75 -4.09
N ALA A 101 16.84 -6.53 -5.40
CA ALA A 101 15.85 -5.85 -6.23
C ALA A 101 14.56 -6.69 -6.44
N ILE A 102 14.63 -8.01 -6.20
CA ILE A 102 13.52 -8.95 -6.38
C ILE A 102 12.99 -9.41 -5.03
N LEU A 103 13.88 -9.87 -4.15
CA LEU A 103 13.55 -10.36 -2.82
C LEU A 103 14.62 -9.89 -1.84
N GLU A 104 14.21 -9.06 -0.90
CA GLU A 104 15.12 -8.51 0.10
C GLU A 104 15.20 -9.44 1.31
N SER A 105 16.37 -9.47 1.97
CA SER A 105 16.63 -10.43 3.04
C SER A 105 15.62 -10.35 4.20
N GLU A 106 15.14 -9.16 4.53
CA GLU A 106 14.24 -8.91 5.67
C GLU A 106 12.75 -8.99 5.30
N ASP A 107 12.39 -9.30 4.04
CA ASP A 107 10.97 -9.34 3.62
C ASP A 107 10.14 -10.33 4.45
N HIS A 108 10.74 -11.43 4.89
CA HIS A 108 10.10 -12.45 5.72
C HIS A 108 9.79 -11.97 7.15
N GLU A 109 10.46 -10.91 7.62
CA GLU A 109 10.25 -10.33 8.95
C GLU A 109 9.09 -9.33 8.97
N ILE A 110 8.67 -8.83 7.80
CA ILE A 110 7.60 -7.84 7.67
C ILE A 110 6.27 -8.56 7.48
N PRO A 111 5.37 -8.58 8.48
CA PRO A 111 4.09 -9.24 8.33
C PRO A 111 3.25 -8.55 7.28
N LYS A 112 2.55 -9.34 6.46
CA LYS A 112 1.59 -8.84 5.48
C LYS A 112 0.43 -8.16 6.21
N GLU A 113 0.05 -6.98 5.74
CA GLU A 113 -1.15 -6.31 6.22
C GLU A 113 -2.41 -7.01 5.74
N VAL A 114 -3.41 -7.08 6.60
CA VAL A 114 -4.74 -7.57 6.27
C VAL A 114 -5.70 -6.38 6.23
N PRO A 115 -6.35 -6.08 5.10
CA PRO A 115 -7.31 -4.99 5.02
C PRO A 115 -8.55 -5.28 5.89
N THR A 116 -8.92 -4.34 6.75
CA THR A 116 -10.04 -4.51 7.71
C THR A 116 -11.20 -3.55 7.49
N LEU A 117 -11.00 -2.49 6.69
CA LEU A 117 -11.99 -1.42 6.51
C LEU A 117 -13.32 -1.95 5.98
N LEU A 118 -13.31 -2.63 4.82
CA LEU A 118 -14.53 -3.15 4.21
C LEU A 118 -15.29 -4.10 5.15
N ASN A 119 -14.57 -5.05 5.78
CA ASN A 119 -15.17 -5.96 6.75
C ASN A 119 -15.82 -5.19 7.92
N THR A 120 -15.15 -4.15 8.41
CA THR A 120 -15.69 -3.28 9.47
C THR A 120 -16.93 -2.53 9.01
N CYS A 121 -16.94 -2.01 7.78
CA CYS A 121 -18.10 -1.35 7.19
C CYS A 121 -19.29 -2.30 7.07
N PHE A 122 -19.12 -3.51 6.51
CA PHE A 122 -20.19 -4.51 6.42
C PHE A 122 -20.74 -4.90 7.80
N LYS A 123 -19.87 -5.08 8.80
CA LYS A 123 -20.28 -5.33 10.18
C LYS A 123 -21.09 -4.17 10.76
N ALA A 124 -20.70 -2.92 10.49
CA ALA A 124 -21.41 -1.75 10.95
C ALA A 124 -22.79 -1.59 10.28
N LEU A 125 -22.88 -1.85 8.97
CA LEU A 125 -24.12 -1.84 8.20
C LEU A 125 -25.09 -2.93 8.66
N SER A 126 -24.58 -4.15 8.90
CA SER A 126 -25.40 -5.25 9.43
C SER A 126 -26.03 -4.91 10.78
N LYS A 127 -25.31 -4.21 11.67
CA LYS A 127 -25.88 -3.72 12.93
C LYS A 127 -27.03 -2.71 12.75
N LYS A 128 -27.10 -2.05 11.59
CA LYS A 128 -28.20 -1.15 11.21
C LYS A 128 -29.30 -1.85 10.41
N GLY A 129 -29.25 -3.18 10.30
CA GLY A 129 -30.23 -3.98 9.55
C GLY A 129 -29.99 -3.99 8.03
N ILE A 130 -28.86 -3.48 7.54
CA ILE A 130 -28.49 -3.55 6.13
C ILE A 130 -27.57 -4.76 5.94
N SER A 131 -28.08 -5.79 5.29
CA SER A 131 -27.35 -7.04 5.08
C SER A 131 -26.49 -6.99 3.80
N ALA A 132 -25.61 -7.98 3.64
CA ALA A 132 -24.80 -8.11 2.43
C ALA A 132 -25.65 -8.39 1.18
N ILE A 133 -26.82 -9.04 1.32
CA ILE A 133 -27.73 -9.26 0.19
C ILE A 133 -28.39 -7.94 -0.25
N ASP A 134 -28.72 -7.06 0.69
CA ASP A 134 -29.28 -5.74 0.37
C ASP A 134 -28.28 -4.90 -0.41
N ILE A 135 -27.01 -4.93 0.00
CA ILE A 135 -25.91 -4.23 -0.69
C ILE A 135 -25.67 -4.83 -2.07
N ALA A 136 -25.69 -6.15 -2.20
CA ALA A 136 -25.53 -6.82 -3.49
C ALA A 136 -26.66 -6.43 -4.47
N ASN A 137 -27.91 -6.41 -3.98
CA ASN A 137 -29.08 -5.99 -4.75
C ASN A 137 -28.98 -4.52 -5.19
N GLU A 138 -28.60 -3.61 -4.29
CA GLU A 138 -28.42 -2.18 -4.61
C GLU A 138 -27.35 -1.97 -5.68
N LEU A 139 -26.26 -2.74 -5.62
CA LEU A 139 -25.19 -2.71 -6.60
C LEU A 139 -25.53 -3.49 -7.89
N ASN A 140 -26.70 -4.12 -7.98
CA ASN A 140 -27.13 -4.99 -9.08
C ASN A 140 -26.12 -6.11 -9.41
N ILE A 141 -25.53 -6.71 -8.36
CA ILE A 141 -24.60 -7.84 -8.47
C ILE A 141 -25.04 -9.01 -7.60
N SER A 142 -24.54 -10.21 -7.89
CA SER A 142 -24.77 -11.35 -7.01
C SER A 142 -23.94 -11.26 -5.73
N LEU A 143 -24.42 -11.87 -4.64
CA LEU A 143 -23.66 -11.99 -3.40
C LEU A 143 -22.33 -12.73 -3.62
N ASP A 144 -22.32 -13.72 -4.51
CA ASP A 144 -21.09 -14.43 -4.91
C ASP A 144 -20.07 -13.49 -5.56
N LEU A 145 -20.50 -12.61 -6.47
CA LEU A 145 -19.61 -11.62 -7.07
C LEU A 145 -19.11 -10.61 -6.04
N LEU A 146 -19.98 -10.16 -5.13
CA LEU A 146 -19.59 -9.27 -4.04
C LEU A 146 -18.53 -9.90 -3.14
N ASN A 147 -18.68 -11.17 -2.76
CA ASN A 147 -17.71 -11.93 -1.98
C ASN A 147 -16.38 -12.10 -2.75
N LYS A 148 -16.44 -12.37 -4.05
CA LYS A 148 -15.23 -12.48 -4.90
C LYS A 148 -14.44 -11.17 -4.98
N ILE A 149 -15.11 -10.04 -5.22
CA ILE A 149 -14.44 -8.74 -5.37
C ILE A 149 -13.89 -8.25 -4.02
N THR A 150 -14.65 -8.44 -2.95
CA THR A 150 -14.23 -7.99 -1.61
C THR A 150 -13.27 -8.95 -0.91
N GLN A 151 -13.15 -10.19 -1.41
CA GLN A 151 -12.46 -11.31 -0.76
C GLN A 151 -12.97 -11.55 0.68
N LEU A 152 -14.27 -11.28 0.90
CA LEU A 152 -14.95 -11.52 2.16
C LEU A 152 -15.89 -12.72 2.03
N ASP A 153 -16.13 -13.39 3.15
CA ASP A 153 -17.15 -14.43 3.24
C ASP A 153 -18.42 -13.85 3.89
N LEU A 154 -19.13 -13.01 3.13
CA LEU A 154 -20.37 -12.40 3.59
C LEU A 154 -21.50 -13.41 3.45
N GLN A 155 -22.13 -13.73 4.57
CA GLN A 155 -23.25 -14.64 4.63
C GLN A 155 -24.56 -13.90 4.31
N PRO A 156 -25.50 -14.54 3.60
CA PRO A 156 -26.85 -14.01 3.47
C PRO A 156 -27.49 -14.03 4.86
N GLN A 157 -27.67 -12.86 5.49
CA GLN A 157 -28.52 -12.80 6.68
C GLN A 157 -29.96 -12.98 6.22
N ASN A 158 -30.54 -14.14 6.54
CA ASN A 158 -31.98 -14.30 6.48
C ASN A 158 -32.59 -13.28 7.47
N PRO A 159 -33.56 -12.43 7.07
CA PRO A 159 -34.37 -11.74 8.06
C PRO A 159 -34.93 -12.82 8.97
N SER A 160 -34.77 -12.63 10.28
CA SER A 160 -35.17 -13.58 11.31
C SER A 160 -36.55 -14.14 10.95
N LYS A 161 -36.61 -15.40 10.49
CA LYS A 161 -37.87 -16.10 10.33
C LYS A 161 -38.51 -16.08 11.71
N LEU A 162 -39.54 -15.24 11.89
CA LEU A 162 -40.45 -15.33 13.02
C LEU A 162 -40.87 -16.80 13.08
N LYS A 163 -40.35 -17.53 14.07
CA LYS A 163 -40.87 -18.86 14.37
C LYS A 163 -42.27 -18.61 14.94
N LEU A 164 -43.29 -18.91 14.14
CA LEU A 164 -44.64 -19.09 14.65
C LEU A 164 -44.55 -20.20 15.71
N VAL A 165 -44.67 -19.80 16.97
CA VAL A 165 -44.95 -20.72 18.07
C VAL A 165 -46.45 -21.01 17.93
N ILE A 166 -46.76 -22.17 17.35
CA ILE A 166 -48.11 -22.73 17.31
C ILE A 166 -48.27 -23.60 18.55
#